data_AF-A0A2J8WEJ7-F1
#
_entry.id   AF-A0A2J8WEJ7-F1
#
_cell.length_a   1.000
_cell.length_b   1.000
_cell.length_c   1.000
_cell.angle_alpha   90.00
_cell.angle_beta   90.00
_cell.angle_gamma   90.00
#
_symmetry.space_group_name_H-M   'P 1'
#
loop_
_entity.id
_entity.type
_entity.pdbx_description
1 polymer ?
#
loop_
_entity_poly.entity_id
_entity_poly.type
_entity_poly.pdbx_seq_one_letter_code
_entity_poly.pdbx_strand_id
1 'polypeptide(L)'
;MEKDLCVKGWNWGTVKFGGQLLSFDIGDQPVFEIPLSNVSQCTTGKNEVTLEFHQNDDAEVSLMEVRFYVPPTQEDGVDPVEAFAQNVLSKADVIQATGDAICIFRELQCLTPRGRYDIRIYPTFLHLHGKTFDYKIPYTTVLRLFLLPHKDQRQMFFVISLDPPIKQGQTRY
;
A
#
# COMPACT_ATOMS: atom_id res chain seq x y z
N MET A 1 -9.84 -12.44 28.31
CA MET A 1 -10.27 -11.20 28.97
C MET A 1 -10.47 -10.18 27.88
N GLU A 2 -11.67 -9.62 27.75
CA GLU A 2 -11.89 -8.43 26.92
C GLU A 2 -11.03 -7.30 27.51
N LYS A 3 -10.23 -6.64 26.65
CA LYS A 3 -9.52 -5.42 27.04
C LYS A 3 -10.47 -4.25 26.84
N ASP A 4 -10.64 -3.42 27.86
CA ASP A 4 -11.40 -2.18 27.71
C ASP A 4 -10.68 -1.22 26.76
N LEU A 5 -11.35 -0.84 25.67
CA LEU A 5 -10.84 0.09 24.69
C LEU A 5 -10.94 1.54 25.17
N CYS A 6 -9.98 2.38 24.77
CA CYS A 6 -10.03 3.80 25.06
C CYS A 6 -11.06 4.52 24.19
N VAL A 7 -12.15 4.98 24.80
CA VAL A 7 -13.26 5.71 24.13
C VAL A 7 -13.16 7.24 24.29
N LYS A 8 -12.01 7.76 24.69
CA LYS A 8 -11.83 9.20 24.99
C LYS A 8 -11.82 10.11 23.75
N GLY A 9 -11.67 9.53 22.56
CA GLY A 9 -11.54 10.28 21.30
C GLY A 9 -10.23 11.07 21.17
N TRP A 10 -9.23 10.75 22.00
CA TRP A 10 -7.90 11.37 21.92
C TRP A 10 -7.06 10.66 20.85
N ASN A 11 -6.09 11.38 20.29
CA ASN A 11 -5.18 10.87 19.26
C ASN A 11 -3.70 11.00 19.66
N TRP A 12 -3.43 11.33 20.93
CA TRP A 12 -2.10 11.36 21.51
C TRP A 12 -1.83 10.05 22.24
N GLY A 13 -0.98 9.21 21.66
CA GLY A 13 -0.75 7.84 22.11
C GLY A 13 0.57 7.28 21.59
N THR A 14 0.78 5.99 21.88
CA THR A 14 1.99 5.25 21.50
C THR A 14 1.63 4.07 20.64
N VAL A 15 2.42 3.83 19.59
CA VAL A 15 2.31 2.60 18.80
C VAL A 15 3.16 1.52 19.44
N LYS A 16 2.58 0.33 19.62
CA LYS A 16 3.26 -0.86 20.14
C LYS A 16 3.09 -2.02 19.17
N PHE A 17 4.17 -2.73 18.90
CA PHE A 17 4.15 -3.95 18.09
C PHE A 17 4.11 -5.17 19.01
N GLY A 18 3.08 -6.00 18.88
CA GLY A 18 2.89 -7.21 19.67
C GLY A 18 2.58 -8.40 18.78
N GLY A 19 3.53 -9.33 18.62
CA GLY A 19 3.39 -10.44 17.68
C GLY A 19 3.12 -9.93 16.26
N GLN A 20 1.95 -10.28 15.71
CA GLN A 20 1.48 -9.91 14.37
C GLN A 20 0.55 -8.67 14.38
N LEU A 21 0.45 -7.97 15.50
CA LEU A 21 -0.45 -6.83 15.69
C LEU A 21 0.33 -5.53 15.89
N LEU A 22 -0.21 -4.45 15.35
CA LEU A 22 0.11 -3.07 15.70
C LEU A 22 -1.01 -2.54 16.59
N SER A 23 -0.70 -2.15 17.82
CA SER A 23 -1.63 -1.51 18.75
C SER A 23 -1.35 -0.02 18.83
N PHE A 24 -2.40 0.81 18.86
CA PHE A 24 -2.30 2.21 19.23
C PHE A 24 -2.91 2.43 20.61
N ASP A 25 -2.08 2.79 21.58
CA ASP A 25 -2.46 2.89 22.99
C ASP A 25 -2.50 4.35 23.46
N ILE A 26 -3.49 4.70 24.27
CA ILE A 26 -3.57 5.99 24.98
C ILE A 26 -3.45 5.70 26.47
N GLY A 27 -2.27 5.99 27.02
CA GLY A 27 -1.87 5.46 28.33
C GLY A 27 -1.71 3.94 28.25
N ASP A 28 -2.36 3.23 29.16
CA ASP A 28 -2.32 1.75 29.21
C ASP A 28 -3.52 1.09 28.52
N GLN A 29 -4.37 1.87 27.85
CA GLN A 29 -5.57 1.37 27.17
C GLN A 29 -5.38 1.39 25.64
N PRO A 30 -5.55 0.25 24.94
CA PRO A 30 -5.55 0.22 23.49
C PRO A 30 -6.78 0.94 22.93
N VAL A 31 -6.62 1.67 21.84
CA VAL A 31 -7.71 2.28 21.07
C VAL A 31 -8.14 1.33 19.97
N PHE A 32 -7.17 0.79 19.23
CA PHE A 32 -7.37 -0.18 18.16
C PHE A 32 -6.13 -1.07 18.00
N GLU A 33 -6.35 -2.24 17.44
CA GLU A 33 -5.30 -3.18 17.03
C GLU A 33 -5.48 -3.47 15.53
N ILE A 34 -4.38 -3.42 14.78
CA ILE A 34 -4.32 -3.69 13.35
C ILE A 34 -3.50 -4.97 13.11
N PRO A 35 -4.10 -6.03 12.55
CA PRO A 35 -3.34 -7.17 12.06
C PRO A 35 -2.42 -6.75 10.93
N LEU A 36 -1.12 -6.97 11.09
CA LEU A 36 -0.12 -6.60 10.08
C LEU A 36 -0.27 -7.43 8.80
N SER A 37 -0.82 -8.64 8.89
CA SER A 37 -1.20 -9.43 7.71
C SER A 37 -2.22 -8.75 6.80
N ASN A 38 -2.94 -7.74 7.29
CA ASN A 38 -3.92 -7.00 6.49
C ASN A 38 -3.28 -5.78 5.79
N VAL A 39 -2.03 -5.45 6.12
CA VAL A 39 -1.29 -4.35 5.53
C VAL A 39 -0.68 -4.83 4.22
N SER A 40 -1.06 -4.20 3.11
CA SER A 40 -0.60 -4.50 1.77
C SER A 40 0.66 -3.72 1.39
N GLN A 41 0.83 -2.53 1.98
CA GLN A 41 1.97 -1.66 1.74
C GLN A 41 2.19 -0.71 2.92
N CYS A 42 3.45 -0.32 3.13
CA CYS A 42 3.83 0.70 4.10
C CYS A 42 4.80 1.68 3.44
N THR A 43 4.48 2.97 3.48
CA THR A 43 5.31 4.05 2.94
C THR A 43 5.63 5.07 4.04
N THR A 44 6.73 5.80 3.86
CA THR A 44 7.21 6.81 4.82
C THR A 44 7.18 8.20 4.21
N GLY A 45 6.90 9.18 5.06
CA GLY A 45 6.99 10.61 4.78
C GLY A 45 7.72 11.34 5.90
N LYS A 46 7.81 12.66 5.81
CA LYS A 46 8.45 13.46 6.87
C LYS A 46 7.62 13.37 8.15
N ASN A 47 8.13 12.66 9.16
CA ASN A 47 7.43 12.38 10.43
C ASN A 47 6.10 11.64 10.23
N GLU A 48 5.94 10.90 9.14
CA GLU A 48 4.69 10.20 8.82
C GLU A 48 4.97 8.76 8.39
N VAL A 49 4.14 7.83 8.86
CA VAL A 49 4.11 6.45 8.36
C VAL A 49 2.71 6.15 7.89
N THR A 50 2.59 5.73 6.63
CA THR A 50 1.32 5.42 5.97
C THR A 50 1.22 3.91 5.79
N LEU A 51 0.15 3.32 6.33
CA LEU A 51 -0.22 1.92 6.15
C LEU A 51 -1.38 1.86 5.17
N GLU A 52 -1.20 1.10 4.11
CA GLU A 52 -2.24 0.79 3.12
C GLU A 52 -2.71 -0.66 3.35
N PHE A 53 -4.00 -0.90 3.23
CA PHE A 53 -4.62 -2.20 3.54
C PHE A 53 -5.02 -2.95 2.28
N HIS A 54 -5.05 -4.28 2.36
CA HIS A 54 -5.70 -5.10 1.34
C HIS A 54 -7.19 -4.73 1.27
N GLN A 55 -7.72 -4.72 0.05
CA GLN A 55 -9.14 -4.49 -0.16
C GLN A 55 -9.96 -5.68 0.37
N ASN A 56 -11.05 -5.38 1.07
CA ASN A 56 -12.04 -6.35 1.47
C ASN A 56 -13.39 -6.00 0.81
N ASP A 57 -13.65 -6.59 -0.36
CA ASP A 57 -14.89 -6.33 -1.10
C ASP A 57 -16.15 -6.93 -0.44
N ASP A 58 -15.98 -7.76 0.59
CA ASP A 58 -17.09 -8.32 1.39
C ASP A 58 -17.58 -7.35 2.47
N ALA A 59 -16.87 -6.24 2.71
CA ALA A 59 -17.23 -5.24 3.72
C ALA A 59 -17.79 -3.96 3.08
N GLU A 60 -18.97 -3.53 3.54
CA GLU A 60 -19.60 -2.28 3.08
C GLU A 60 -18.73 -1.04 3.34
N VAL A 61 -18.05 -1.02 4.49
CA VAL A 61 -17.09 0.02 4.87
C VAL A 61 -15.72 -0.61 5.03
N SER A 62 -14.77 -0.16 4.22
CA SER A 62 -13.39 -0.67 4.20
C SER A 62 -12.39 0.45 4.51
N LEU A 63 -11.56 0.23 5.53
CA LEU A 63 -10.41 1.09 5.81
C LEU A 63 -9.33 0.87 4.76
N MET A 64 -8.99 1.91 3.99
CA MET A 64 -8.05 1.79 2.88
C MET A 64 -6.63 2.22 3.27
N GLU A 65 -6.52 3.30 4.05
CA GLU A 65 -5.24 3.90 4.45
C GLU A 65 -5.36 4.43 5.89
N VAL A 66 -4.31 4.25 6.68
CA VAL A 66 -4.10 4.95 7.95
C VAL A 66 -2.74 5.61 7.91
N ARG A 67 -2.68 6.87 8.33
CA ARG A 67 -1.43 7.61 8.47
C ARG A 67 -1.19 7.98 9.92
N PHE A 68 -0.03 7.61 10.42
CA PHE A 68 0.45 7.98 11.75
C PHE A 68 1.42 9.15 11.64
N TYR A 69 1.27 10.11 12.54
CA TYR A 69 2.34 11.06 12.84
C TYR A 69 3.32 10.41 13.81
N VAL A 70 4.61 10.46 13.48
CA VAL A 70 5.70 9.94 14.31
C VAL A 70 6.51 11.14 14.81
N PRO A 71 6.43 11.49 16.11
CA PRO A 71 7.20 12.58 16.66
C PRO A 71 8.70 12.35 16.50
N PRO A 72 9.49 13.38 16.16
CA PRO A 72 10.95 13.25 16.13
C PRO A 72 11.48 12.99 17.54
N THR A 73 12.22 11.89 17.73
CA THR A 73 12.90 11.57 18.98
C THR A 73 14.35 12.07 18.93
N GLN A 74 14.86 12.55 20.07
CA GLN A 74 16.27 12.98 20.21
C GLN A 74 17.23 11.83 20.55
N GLU A 75 16.78 10.57 20.51
CA GLU A 75 17.61 9.42 20.81
C GLU A 75 18.53 9.07 19.63
N ASP A 76 19.78 8.76 19.96
CA ASP A 76 20.90 8.66 19.03
C ASP A 76 20.74 7.54 17.99
N GLY A 77 20.63 7.94 16.73
CA GLY A 77 21.07 7.14 15.58
C GLY A 77 20.03 6.32 14.82
N VAL A 78 18.78 6.24 15.30
CA VAL A 78 17.70 5.50 14.60
C VAL A 78 16.56 6.46 14.26
N ASP A 79 16.26 6.62 12.97
CA ASP A 79 15.08 7.37 12.53
C ASP A 79 13.81 6.63 12.99
N PRO A 80 12.97 7.22 13.86
CA PRO A 80 11.78 6.56 14.38
C PRO A 80 10.76 6.23 13.28
N VAL A 81 10.72 7.00 12.18
CA VAL A 81 9.87 6.72 11.02
C VAL A 81 10.34 5.45 10.31
N GLU A 82 11.65 5.33 10.10
CA GLU A 82 12.23 4.14 9.46
C GLU A 82 12.07 2.89 10.33
N ALA A 83 12.32 2.99 11.64
CA ALA A 83 12.17 1.88 12.57
C ALA A 83 10.72 1.36 12.64
N PHE A 84 9.75 2.28 12.63
CA PHE A 84 8.34 1.93 12.56
C PHE A 84 8.03 1.19 11.26
N ALA A 85 8.40 1.78 10.11
CA ALA A 85 8.11 1.21 8.81
C ALA A 85 8.74 -0.18 8.63
N GLN A 86 9.98 -0.38 9.09
CA GLN A 86 10.64 -1.70 9.07
C GLN A 86 9.89 -2.73 9.93
N ASN A 87 9.36 -2.33 11.10
CA ASN A 87 8.56 -3.22 11.94
C ASN A 87 7.24 -3.64 11.28
N VAL A 88 6.63 -2.75 10.50
CA VAL A 88 5.44 -3.07 9.69
C VAL A 88 5.82 -3.99 8.55
N LEU A 89 6.77 -3.58 7.70
CA LEU A 89 7.17 -4.31 6.48
C LEU A 89 7.70 -5.72 6.74
N SER A 90 8.33 -5.96 7.89
CA SER A 90 8.83 -7.29 8.28
C SER A 90 7.72 -8.30 8.59
N LYS A 91 6.49 -7.83 8.84
CA LYS A 91 5.34 -8.65 9.23
C LYS A 91 4.15 -8.50 8.26
N ALA A 92 4.14 -7.45 7.45
CA ALA A 92 3.05 -7.17 6.53
C ALA A 92 3.00 -8.15 5.35
N ASP A 93 1.80 -8.41 4.83
CA ASP A 93 1.60 -9.24 3.62
C ASP A 93 1.85 -8.41 2.35
N VAL A 94 3.03 -7.81 2.29
CA VAL A 94 3.48 -7.06 1.13
C VAL A 94 3.94 -8.08 0.11
N ILE A 95 3.35 -8.06 -1.10
CA ILE A 95 3.90 -8.78 -2.25
C ILE A 95 5.32 -8.25 -2.46
N GLN A 96 6.34 -8.96 -1.98
CA GLN A 96 7.70 -8.50 -2.13
C GLN A 96 8.12 -8.72 -3.58
N ALA A 97 8.64 -7.66 -4.22
CA ALA A 97 9.37 -7.80 -5.47
C ALA A 97 10.76 -8.37 -5.16
N THR A 98 10.79 -9.60 -4.63
CA THR A 98 12.02 -10.34 -4.37
C THR A 98 12.47 -11.00 -5.67
N GLY A 99 13.66 -10.61 -6.13
CA GLY A 99 14.27 -11.11 -7.37
C GLY A 99 14.32 -10.07 -8.48
N ASP A 100 15.04 -10.40 -9.55
CA ASP A 100 15.13 -9.53 -10.72
C ASP A 100 13.85 -9.59 -11.54
N ALA A 101 13.40 -8.43 -12.03
CA ALA A 101 12.32 -8.37 -12.98
C ALA A 101 12.73 -9.11 -14.27
N ILE A 102 11.84 -9.96 -14.80
CA ILE A 102 12.03 -10.67 -16.07
C ILE A 102 12.19 -9.66 -17.22
N CYS A 103 11.40 -8.60 -17.17
CA CYS A 103 11.41 -7.53 -18.16
C CYS A 103 11.00 -6.20 -17.52
N ILE A 104 11.51 -5.10 -18.07
CA ILE A 104 11.18 -3.74 -17.63
C ILE A 104 10.90 -2.87 -18.85
N PHE A 105 9.67 -2.36 -18.94
CA PHE A 105 9.30 -1.30 -19.87
C PHE A 105 9.31 0.03 -19.13
N ARG A 106 10.15 0.97 -19.57
CA ARG A 106 10.38 2.23 -18.86
C ARG A 106 9.57 3.38 -19.44
N GLU A 107 9.18 4.30 -18.56
CA GLU A 107 8.54 5.58 -18.89
C GLU A 107 7.32 5.49 -19.83
N LEU A 108 6.53 4.43 -19.70
CA LEU A 108 5.30 4.25 -20.46
C LEU A 108 4.29 5.32 -20.07
N GLN A 109 3.70 5.97 -21.06
CA GLN A 109 2.65 6.95 -20.86
C GLN A 109 1.32 6.23 -20.59
N CYS A 110 0.82 6.34 -19.36
CA CYS A 110 -0.50 5.86 -18.98
C CYS A 110 -1.50 7.02 -19.00
N LEU A 111 -2.65 6.80 -19.63
CA LEU A 111 -3.77 7.74 -19.59
C LEU A 111 -4.58 7.59 -18.29
N THR A 112 -4.63 6.37 -17.75
CA THR A 112 -5.44 6.01 -16.58
C THR A 112 -4.73 4.91 -15.78
N PRO A 113 -4.29 5.17 -14.53
CA PRO A 113 -4.13 6.49 -13.92
C PRO A 113 -3.18 7.37 -14.74
N ARG A 114 -3.45 8.68 -14.81
CA ARG A 114 -2.65 9.58 -15.65
C ARG A 114 -1.23 9.71 -15.10
N GLY A 115 -0.22 9.37 -15.90
CA GLY A 115 1.17 9.50 -15.49
C GLY A 115 2.15 8.80 -16.42
N ARG A 116 3.44 8.82 -16.05
CA ARG A 116 4.45 7.93 -16.63
C ARG A 116 4.84 6.89 -15.60
N TYR A 117 4.84 5.63 -16.01
CA TYR A 117 5.13 4.49 -15.16
C TYR A 117 6.14 3.57 -15.84
N ASP A 118 6.94 2.91 -15.02
CA ASP A 118 7.69 1.73 -15.42
C ASP A 118 6.78 0.51 -15.20
N ILE A 119 6.65 -0.36 -16.19
CA ILE A 119 6.05 -1.69 -16.01
C ILE A 119 7.18 -2.70 -15.84
N ARG A 120 7.26 -3.31 -14.66
CA ARG A 120 8.19 -4.40 -14.37
C ARG A 120 7.41 -5.71 -14.31
N ILE A 121 7.91 -6.74 -14.97
CA ILE A 121 7.26 -8.05 -15.08
C ILE A 121 8.00 -9.03 -14.16
N TYR A 122 7.28 -9.61 -13.21
CA TYR A 122 7.78 -10.67 -12.33
C TYR A 122 7.05 -11.99 -12.64
N PRO A 123 7.54 -13.15 -12.17
CA PRO A 123 6.92 -14.44 -12.49
C PRO A 123 5.44 -14.56 -12.10
N THR A 124 4.99 -13.87 -11.06
CA THR A 124 3.63 -14.02 -10.50
C THR A 124 2.78 -12.75 -10.55
N PHE A 125 3.36 -11.58 -10.85
CA PHE A 125 2.66 -10.31 -10.90
C PHE A 125 3.35 -9.31 -11.83
N LEU A 126 2.60 -8.30 -12.29
CA LEU A 126 3.17 -7.10 -12.90
C LEU A 126 3.27 -5.99 -11.86
N HIS A 127 4.26 -5.13 -12.00
CA HIS A 127 4.51 -4.03 -11.10
C HIS A 127 4.49 -2.73 -11.89
N LEU A 128 3.45 -1.93 -11.67
CA LEU A 128 3.27 -0.60 -12.23
C LEU A 128 3.92 0.42 -11.30
N HIS A 129 5.20 0.70 -11.54
CA HIS A 129 6.04 1.53 -10.69
C HIS A 129 6.03 2.99 -11.16
N GLY A 130 5.52 3.89 -10.33
CA GLY A 130 5.50 5.33 -10.58
C GLY A 130 6.27 6.12 -9.51
N LYS A 131 6.46 7.42 -9.75
CA LYS A 131 7.12 8.31 -8.78
C LYS A 131 6.32 8.49 -7.48
N THR A 132 4.99 8.52 -7.60
CA THR A 132 4.08 8.81 -6.49
C THR A 132 3.28 7.58 -6.08
N PHE A 133 2.84 6.80 -7.07
CA PHE A 133 2.03 5.62 -6.83
C PHE A 133 2.68 4.41 -7.46
N ASP A 134 2.53 3.30 -6.77
CA ASP A 134 3.17 2.05 -7.07
C ASP A 134 2.14 0.93 -6.87
N TYR A 135 1.93 0.12 -7.89
CA TYR A 135 0.91 -0.94 -7.85
C TYR A 135 1.50 -2.28 -8.23
N LYS A 136 1.33 -3.27 -7.36
CA LYS A 136 1.61 -4.66 -7.67
C LYS A 136 0.31 -5.33 -8.07
N ILE A 137 0.23 -5.78 -9.31
CA ILE A 137 -0.97 -6.30 -9.95
C ILE A 137 -0.73 -7.80 -10.17
N PRO A 138 -1.27 -8.67 -9.31
CA PRO A 138 -1.21 -10.12 -9.52
C PRO A 138 -1.83 -10.49 -10.86
N TYR A 139 -1.27 -11.48 -11.56
CA TYR A 139 -1.85 -11.89 -12.85
C TYR A 139 -3.27 -12.43 -12.72
N THR A 140 -3.65 -12.93 -11.54
CA THR A 140 -5.00 -13.37 -11.23
C THR A 140 -6.04 -12.26 -11.32
N THR A 141 -5.65 -10.98 -11.17
CA THR A 141 -6.58 -9.85 -11.30
C THR A 141 -6.72 -9.35 -12.74
N VAL A 142 -5.84 -9.78 -13.66
CA VAL A 142 -5.90 -9.39 -15.07
C VAL A 142 -6.94 -10.24 -15.78
N LEU A 143 -8.10 -9.67 -16.08
CA LEU A 143 -9.18 -10.38 -16.77
C LEU A 143 -8.95 -10.48 -18.27
N ARG A 144 -8.53 -9.37 -18.89
CA ARG A 144 -8.38 -9.25 -20.36
C ARG A 144 -7.32 -8.22 -20.72
N LEU A 145 -6.63 -8.48 -21.83
CA LEU A 145 -5.72 -7.55 -22.47
C LEU A 145 -6.29 -7.17 -23.83
N PHE A 146 -6.41 -5.88 -24.09
CA PHE A 146 -6.89 -5.35 -25.37
C PHE A 146 -5.78 -4.56 -26.05
N LEU A 147 -5.54 -4.87 -27.32
CA LEU A 147 -4.69 -4.09 -28.19
C LEU A 147 -5.57 -3.42 -29.24
N LEU A 148 -5.66 -2.09 -29.19
CA LEU A 148 -6.62 -1.31 -29.96
C LEU A 148 -5.86 -0.30 -30.83
N PRO A 149 -5.95 -0.35 -32.16
CA PRO A 149 -5.34 0.66 -33.01
C PRO A 149 -6.08 2.00 -32.88
N HIS A 150 -5.35 3.10 -32.85
CA HIS A 150 -5.94 4.43 -33.02
C HIS A 150 -6.46 4.58 -34.45
N LYS A 151 -7.51 5.40 -34.65
CA LYS A 151 -8.18 5.54 -35.95
C LYS A 151 -7.26 5.99 -37.08
N ASP A 152 -6.24 6.78 -36.76
CA ASP A 152 -5.23 7.26 -37.72
C ASP A 152 -4.04 6.28 -37.90
N GLN A 153 -4.04 5.15 -37.20
CA GLN A 153 -2.98 4.12 -37.19
C GLN A 153 -1.59 4.59 -36.73
N ARG A 154 -1.48 5.77 -36.10
CA ARG A 154 -0.20 6.30 -35.60
C ARG A 154 0.14 5.82 -34.20
N GLN A 155 -0.85 5.37 -33.45
CA GLN A 155 -0.72 4.94 -32.07
C GLN A 155 -1.48 3.62 -31.87
N MET A 156 -1.00 2.82 -30.93
CA MET A 156 -1.70 1.65 -30.42
C MET A 156 -2.04 1.90 -28.96
N PHE A 157 -3.29 1.73 -28.59
CA PHE A 157 -3.69 1.67 -27.18
C PHE A 157 -3.57 0.24 -26.68
N PHE A 158 -3.01 0.11 -25.49
CA PHE A 158 -2.97 -1.14 -24.75
C PHE A 158 -3.78 -0.95 -23.46
N VAL A 159 -4.87 -1.71 -23.32
CA VAL A 159 -5.80 -1.60 -22.20
C VAL A 159 -5.78 -2.90 -21.42
N ILE A 160 -5.65 -2.79 -20.10
CA ILE A 160 -5.63 -3.90 -19.15
C ILE A 160 -6.91 -3.83 -18.35
N SER A 161 -7.74 -4.88 -18.42
CA SER A 161 -8.94 -5.01 -17.58
C SER A 161 -8.54 -5.66 -16.26
N LEU A 162 -8.80 -4.99 -15.15
CA LEU A 162 -8.45 -5.44 -13.81
C LEU A 162 -9.70 -5.71 -12.96
N ASP A 163 -9.72 -6.84 -12.27
CA ASP A 163 -10.71 -7.18 -11.24
C ASP A 163 -10.04 -7.96 -10.09
N PRO A 164 -9.97 -7.40 -8.88
CA PRO A 164 -10.44 -6.07 -8.50
C PRO A 164 -9.64 -4.93 -9.16
N PRO A 165 -10.24 -3.73 -9.33
CA PRO A 165 -9.54 -2.56 -9.86
C PRO A 165 -8.44 -2.07 -8.90
N ILE A 166 -7.41 -1.42 -9.43
CA ILE A 166 -6.40 -0.76 -8.57
C ILE A 166 -6.98 0.55 -8.03
N LYS A 167 -6.50 1.03 -6.88
CA LYS A 167 -7.04 2.23 -6.23
C LYS A 167 -5.98 3.26 -5.90
N GLN A 168 -6.38 4.52 -6.02
CA GLN A 168 -5.61 5.67 -5.55
C GLN A 168 -6.50 6.49 -4.62
N GLY A 169 -6.32 6.32 -3.30
CA GLY A 169 -7.25 6.86 -2.32
C GLY A 169 -8.67 6.32 -2.54
N GLN A 170 -9.62 7.20 -2.83
CA GLN A 170 -11.02 6.82 -3.06
C GLN A 170 -11.33 6.44 -4.52
N THR A 171 -10.41 6.70 -5.47
CA THR A 171 -10.64 6.47 -6.91
C THR A 171 -10.21 5.07 -7.29
N ARG A 172 -11.04 4.35 -8.07
CA ARG A 172 -10.76 3.03 -8.64
C ARG A 172 -10.38 3.16 -10.12
N TYR A 173 -9.46 2.32 -10.60
CA TYR A 173 -8.95 2.29 -11.98
C TYR A 173 -8.94 0.88 -12.56
#